data_AF-A0AAT9HDU1-F1
#
_entry.id   AF-A0AAT9HDU1-F1
#
_cell.length_a   1.000
_cell.length_b   1.000
_cell.length_c   1.000
_cell.angle_alpha   90.00
_cell.angle_beta   90.00
_cell.angle_gamma   90.00
#
_symmetry.space_group_name_H-M   'P 1'
#
loop_
_entity.id
_entity.type
_entity.pdbx_description
1 polymer ?
#
loop_
_entity_poly.entity_id
_entity_poly.type
_entity_poly.pdbx_seq_one_letter_code
_entity_poly.pdbx_strand_id
1 'polypeptide(L)'
;MCSGVQPRTTGVVTTTTTLALGTDAPQDVPGGRQLGENEGMLVTGPDKATYLLWQGSRLRLDGRAKAAEALGYGDVTPRPVSAAFLDAFPLGPDLAPAEVPGRGRRAPNWAGGARRSGSSSRSTYPAPPPATTCSPGTAWSR
;
A
#
# COMPACT_ATOMS: atom_id res chain seq x y z
N MET A 1 0.57 -4.36 -21.49
CA MET A 1 2.03 -4.49 -21.30
C MET A 1 2.31 -5.61 -20.31
N CYS A 2 3.29 -6.48 -20.59
CA CYS A 2 3.65 -7.61 -19.75
C CYS A 2 5.16 -7.59 -19.49
N SER A 3 5.59 -7.92 -18.27
CA SER A 3 7.00 -8.10 -17.91
C SER A 3 7.28 -9.55 -17.55
N GLY A 4 8.36 -10.10 -18.09
CA GLY A 4 8.86 -11.45 -17.81
C GLY A 4 10.32 -11.42 -17.36
N VAL A 5 10.74 -12.45 -16.64
CA VAL A 5 12.16 -12.73 -16.37
C VAL A 5 12.55 -13.98 -17.13
N GLN A 6 13.65 -13.92 -17.86
CA GLN A 6 14.16 -15.08 -18.58
C GLN A 6 15.36 -15.64 -17.81
N PRO A 7 15.26 -16.85 -17.24
CA PRO A 7 16.40 -17.52 -16.66
C PRO A 7 17.40 -17.81 -17.78
N ARG A 8 18.66 -17.40 -17.63
CA ARG A 8 19.77 -17.91 -18.44
C ARG A 8 20.64 -18.83 -17.61
N THR A 9 21.20 -19.84 -18.27
CA THR A 9 22.18 -20.80 -17.75
C THR A 9 23.44 -20.13 -17.16
N THR A 10 23.65 -18.83 -17.39
CA THR A 10 24.80 -18.04 -16.94
C THR A 10 24.58 -17.27 -15.62
N GLY A 11 23.43 -17.43 -14.97
CA GLY A 11 23.13 -16.78 -13.68
C GLY A 11 22.74 -15.29 -13.76
N VAL A 12 22.67 -14.70 -14.96
CA VAL A 12 22.23 -13.31 -15.15
C VAL A 12 20.72 -13.28 -15.42
N VAL A 13 19.96 -12.60 -14.57
CA VAL A 13 18.52 -12.36 -14.76
C VAL A 13 18.33 -11.27 -15.81
N THR A 14 17.65 -11.59 -16.91
CA THR A 14 17.27 -10.62 -17.95
C THR A 14 15.77 -10.39 -17.89
N THR A 15 15.34 -9.12 -17.89
CA THR A 15 13.92 -8.75 -17.94
C THR A 15 13.49 -8.50 -19.38
N THR A 16 12.33 -9.02 -19.76
CA THR A 16 11.75 -8.90 -21.10
C THR A 16 10.40 -8.19 -21.00
N THR A 17 10.10 -7.31 -21.94
CA THR A 17 8.80 -6.61 -22.02
C THR A 17 8.06 -7.04 -23.27
N THR A 18 6.80 -7.40 -23.13
CA THR A 18 5.92 -7.75 -24.25
C THR A 18 4.73 -6.80 -24.27
N LEU A 19 4.42 -6.23 -25.44
CA LEU A 19 3.19 -5.49 -25.66
C LEU A 19 2.13 -6.45 -26.18
N ALA A 20 1.08 -6.67 -25.39
CA ALA A 20 -0.13 -7.36 -25.84
C ALA A 20 -1.04 -6.34 -26.55
N LEU A 21 -1.55 -6.72 -27.72
CA LEU A 21 -2.51 -5.95 -28.51
C LEU A 21 -3.82 -6.74 -28.59
N GLY A 22 -4.96 -6.03 -28.66
CA GLY A 22 -6.29 -6.67 -28.75
C GLY A 22 -6.82 -7.25 -27.44
N THR A 23 -6.31 -6.77 -26.31
CA THR A 23 -6.88 -7.03 -24.98
C THR A 23 -7.60 -5.77 -24.53
N ASP A 24 -8.92 -5.78 -24.54
CA ASP A 24 -9.73 -4.58 -24.21
C ASP A 24 -10.03 -4.52 -22.71
N ALA A 25 -9.97 -5.67 -22.02
CA ALA A 25 -10.18 -5.76 -20.59
C ALA A 25 -9.14 -6.68 -19.89
N PRO A 26 -8.88 -6.48 -18.58
CA PRO A 26 -7.91 -7.29 -17.84
C PRO A 26 -8.17 -8.79 -17.87
N GLN A 27 -9.45 -9.20 -17.90
CA GLN A 27 -9.86 -10.60 -17.99
C GLN A 27 -9.49 -11.28 -19.33
N ASP A 28 -9.15 -10.50 -20.36
CA ASP A 28 -8.81 -11.02 -21.69
C ASP A 28 -7.37 -11.54 -21.73
N VAL A 29 -6.58 -11.33 -20.66
CA VAL A 29 -5.19 -11.81 -20.57
C VAL A 29 -5.17 -13.25 -20.02
N PRO A 30 -4.82 -14.26 -20.84
CA PRO A 30 -4.83 -15.65 -20.40
C PRO A 30 -3.86 -15.90 -19.25
N GLY A 31 -4.33 -16.52 -18.17
CA GLY A 31 -3.53 -16.75 -16.95
C GLY A 31 -3.21 -15.49 -16.15
N GLY A 32 -3.74 -14.33 -16.56
CA GLY A 32 -3.65 -13.08 -15.82
C GLY A 32 -4.67 -13.04 -14.67
N ARG A 33 -4.28 -12.40 -13.56
CA ARG A 33 -5.18 -12.04 -12.47
C ARG A 33 -5.02 -10.56 -12.17
N GLN A 34 -6.13 -9.85 -12.06
CA GLN A 34 -6.13 -8.47 -11.60
C GLN A 34 -5.76 -8.41 -10.11
N LEU A 35 -4.95 -7.42 -9.74
CA LEU A 35 -4.70 -7.10 -8.32
C LEU A 35 -5.96 -6.53 -7.69
N GLY A 36 -6.33 -7.03 -6.52
CA GLY A 36 -7.43 -6.49 -5.74
C GLY A 36 -7.11 -5.10 -5.19
N GLU A 37 -8.13 -4.39 -4.69
CA GLU A 37 -8.00 -3.01 -4.20
C GLU A 37 -6.99 -2.85 -3.04
N ASN A 38 -6.86 -3.90 -2.22
CA ASN A 38 -5.95 -3.96 -1.08
C ASN A 38 -4.69 -4.78 -1.37
N GLU A 39 -4.44 -5.15 -2.64
CA GLU A 39 -3.26 -5.91 -3.03
C GLU A 39 -2.28 -5.01 -3.77
N GLY A 40 -1.00 -5.12 -3.39
CA GLY A 40 0.11 -4.47 -4.09
C GLY A 40 1.17 -5.48 -4.48
N MET A 41 1.92 -5.17 -5.53
CA MET A 41 3.01 -6.01 -6.02
C MET A 41 4.36 -5.32 -5.86
N LEU A 42 5.29 -5.98 -5.18
CA LEU A 42 6.66 -5.52 -5.04
C LEU A 42 7.49 -5.86 -6.26
N VAL A 43 8.14 -4.83 -6.81
CA VAL A 43 8.98 -4.95 -7.99
C VAL A 43 10.31 -4.22 -7.81
N THR A 44 11.34 -4.70 -8.48
CA THR A 44 12.66 -4.04 -8.54
C THR A 44 12.94 -3.62 -9.97
N GLY A 45 13.23 -2.32 -10.14
CA GLY A 45 13.62 -1.76 -11.43
C GLY A 45 15.10 -2.01 -11.78
N PRO A 46 15.51 -1.71 -13.02
CA PRO A 46 16.91 -1.80 -13.43
C PRO A 46 17.81 -0.79 -12.70
N ASP A 47 17.23 0.25 -12.11
CA ASP A 47 17.88 1.22 -11.22
C ASP A 47 18.17 0.67 -9.81
N LYS A 48 17.80 -0.59 -9.55
CA LYS A 48 17.89 -1.28 -8.24
C LYS A 48 17.00 -0.67 -7.16
N ALA A 49 16.11 0.26 -7.52
CA ALA A 49 15.11 0.75 -6.59
C ALA A 49 13.94 -0.23 -6.53
N THR A 50 13.34 -0.31 -5.33
CA THR A 50 12.17 -1.13 -5.08
C THR A 50 10.93 -0.25 -5.12
N TYR A 51 9.91 -0.72 -5.84
CA TYR A 51 8.64 -0.03 -6.03
C TYR A 51 7.50 -0.94 -5.60
N LEU A 52 6.44 -0.34 -5.06
CA LEU A 52 5.14 -0.96 -4.86
C LEU A 52 4.21 -0.53 -5.99
N LEU A 53 3.74 -1.49 -6.78
CA LEU A 53 2.66 -1.27 -7.74
C LEU A 53 1.34 -1.44 -7.00
N TRP A 54 0.58 -0.36 -6.87
CA TRP A 54 -0.68 -0.34 -6.15
C TRP A 54 -1.61 0.69 -6.78
N GLN A 55 -2.88 0.31 -6.97
CA GLN A 55 -3.93 1.19 -7.51
C GLN A 55 -3.53 1.90 -8.82
N GLY A 56 -2.87 1.16 -9.71
CA GLY A 56 -2.44 1.66 -11.01
C GLY A 56 -1.25 2.63 -10.99
N SER A 57 -0.59 2.82 -9.85
CA SER A 57 0.58 3.72 -9.71
C SER A 57 1.83 2.96 -9.26
N ARG A 58 3.01 3.49 -9.60
CA ARG A 58 4.29 3.03 -9.03
C ARG A 58 4.68 3.94 -7.86
N LEU A 59 4.90 3.35 -6.69
CA LEU A 59 5.27 4.04 -5.47
C LEU A 59 6.65 3.59 -5.05
N ARG A 60 7.61 4.52 -5.00
CA ARG A 60 8.99 4.17 -4.62
C ARG A 60 9.07 3.91 -3.12
N LEU A 61 9.72 2.84 -2.71
CA LEU A 61 9.91 2.53 -1.30
C LEU A 61 11.26 3.07 -0.81
N ASP A 62 11.24 3.81 0.29
CA ASP A 62 12.48 4.27 0.93
C ASP A 62 13.15 3.11 1.68
N GLY A 63 14.20 2.55 1.07
CA GLY A 63 15.01 1.49 1.67
C GLY A 63 15.80 1.93 2.91
N ARG A 64 16.14 3.21 3.05
CA ARG A 64 16.82 3.72 4.26
C ARG A 64 15.88 3.71 5.46
N ALA A 65 14.61 4.03 5.21
CA ALA A 65 13.56 4.04 6.21
C ALA A 65 12.91 2.67 6.45
N LYS A 66 13.36 1.61 5.75
CA LYS A 66 12.76 0.27 5.84
C LYS A 66 11.25 0.29 5.57
N ALA A 67 10.84 1.04 4.54
CA ALA A 67 9.43 1.24 4.22
C ALA A 67 8.71 -0.06 3.87
N ALA A 68 9.38 -1.00 3.19
CA ALA A 68 8.81 -2.30 2.86
C ALA A 68 8.43 -3.07 4.13
N GLU A 69 9.33 -3.11 5.12
CA GLU A 69 9.10 -3.77 6.40
C GLU A 69 7.99 -3.09 7.21
N ALA A 70 7.98 -1.76 7.26
CA ALA A 70 6.95 -0.99 7.96
C ALA A 70 5.54 -1.19 7.38
N LEU A 71 5.46 -1.50 6.07
CA LEU A 71 4.22 -1.80 5.36
C LEU A 71 3.86 -3.30 5.37
N GLY A 72 4.64 -4.14 6.05
CA GLY A 72 4.37 -5.58 6.19
C GLY A 72 4.92 -6.45 5.07
N TYR A 73 5.79 -5.92 4.21
CA TYR A 73 6.39 -6.64 3.09
C TYR A 73 7.82 -7.14 3.36
N GLY A 74 8.28 -7.16 4.61
CA GLY A 74 9.67 -7.47 4.94
C GLY A 74 10.17 -8.84 4.45
N ASP A 75 9.28 -9.83 4.35
CA ASP A 75 9.58 -11.18 3.88
C ASP A 75 9.26 -11.40 2.40
N VAL A 76 8.79 -10.36 1.70
CA VAL A 76 8.39 -10.45 0.29
C VAL A 76 9.58 -10.14 -0.60
N THR A 77 9.98 -11.11 -1.43
CA THR A 77 11.04 -10.90 -2.43
C THR A 77 10.50 -10.07 -3.61
N PRO A 78 11.05 -8.87 -3.90
CA PRO A 78 10.59 -8.06 -5.02
C PRO A 78 10.89 -8.70 -6.37
N ARG A 79 9.93 -8.64 -7.30
CA ARG A 79 10.09 -9.23 -8.63
C ARG A 79 10.85 -8.29 -9.57
N PRO A 80 11.94 -8.74 -10.22
CA PRO A 80 12.63 -7.91 -11.22
C PRO A 80 11.73 -7.60 -12.41
N VAL A 81 11.73 -6.35 -12.86
CA VAL A 81 10.96 -5.89 -14.02
C VAL A 81 11.82 -4.98 -14.91
N SER A 82 11.39 -4.78 -16.15
CA SER A 82 12.05 -3.86 -17.07
C SER A 82 11.71 -2.39 -16.77
N ALA A 83 12.56 -1.46 -17.24
CA ALA A 83 12.24 -0.03 -17.22
C ALA A 83 10.95 0.26 -18.00
N ALA A 84 10.82 -0.28 -19.21
CA ALA A 84 9.65 -0.06 -20.08
C ALA A 84 8.33 -0.50 -19.43
N PHE A 85 8.35 -1.56 -18.62
CA PHE A 85 7.18 -1.97 -17.86
C PHE A 85 6.87 -0.99 -16.73
N LEU A 86 7.88 -0.55 -15.97
CA LEU A 86 7.70 0.45 -14.92
C LEU A 86 7.22 1.79 -15.46
N ASP A 87 7.66 2.19 -16.65
CA ASP A 87 7.29 3.48 -17.26
C ASP A 87 5.86 3.52 -17.78
N ALA A 88 5.20 2.35 -17.89
CA ALA A 88 3.76 2.29 -18.16
C ALA A 88 2.90 2.71 -16.96
N PHE A 89 3.48 2.86 -15.76
CA PHE A 89 2.77 3.29 -14.56
C PHE A 89 3.13 4.73 -14.18
N PRO A 90 2.15 5.59 -13.90
CA PRO A 90 2.39 6.91 -13.33
C PRO A 90 3.22 6.82 -12.04
N LEU A 91 4.22 7.69 -11.92
CA LEU A 91 5.02 7.83 -10.70
C LEU A 91 4.18 8.52 -9.62
N GLY A 92 3.90 7.79 -8.53
CA GLY A 92 3.29 8.33 -7.33
C GLY A 92 4.32 8.83 -6.32
N PRO A 93 3.87 9.25 -5.13
CA PRO A 93 4.76 9.72 -4.08
C PRO A 93 5.68 8.61 -3.56
N ASP A 94 6.83 9.02 -3.04
CA ASP A 94 7.74 8.13 -2.33
C ASP A 94 7.09 7.70 -0.99
N LEU A 95 7.07 6.39 -0.73
CA LEU A 95 6.63 5.81 0.52
C LEU A 95 7.77 5.89 1.53
N ALA A 96 7.84 7.04 2.18
CA ALA A 96 8.73 7.34 3.28
C ALA A 96 7.91 7.68 4.54
N PRO A 97 8.48 7.52 5.74
CA PRO A 97 7.84 7.97 6.96
C PRO A 97 7.51 9.47 6.86
N ALA A 98 6.25 9.82 7.14
CA ALA A 98 5.85 11.21 7.20
C ALA A 98 6.72 11.99 8.20
N GLU A 99 7.13 13.19 7.81
CA GLU A 99 7.83 14.11 8.68
C GLU A 99 6.81 14.76 9.64
N VAL A 100 7.01 14.56 10.93
CA VAL A 100 6.17 15.13 11.98
C VAL A 100 6.96 16.27 12.63
N PRO A 101 6.54 17.54 12.47
CA PRO A 101 7.21 18.66 13.12
C PRO A 101 7.33 18.44 14.64
N GLY A 102 8.54 18.61 15.16
CA GLY A 102 8.81 18.38 16.58
C GLY A 102 8.83 16.92 17.01
N ARG A 103 8.93 15.94 16.10
CA ARG A 103 9.06 14.51 16.42
C ARG A 103 10.10 14.29 17.52
N GLY A 104 9.74 13.52 18.55
CA GLY A 104 10.62 13.24 19.69
C GLY A 104 10.74 14.37 20.73
N ARG A 105 10.24 15.58 20.45
CA ARG A 105 10.08 16.61 21.49
C ARG A 105 8.95 16.22 22.44
N ARG A 106 9.06 16.70 23.69
CA ARG A 106 7.99 16.58 24.68
C ARG A 106 6.76 17.30 24.14
N ALA A 107 5.67 16.57 23.96
CA ALA A 107 4.40 17.15 23.54
C ALA A 107 3.89 18.11 24.64
N PRO A 108 3.15 19.17 24.26
CA PRO A 108 2.38 19.96 25.22
C PRO A 108 1.53 19.04 26.09
N ASN A 109 1.40 19.36 27.37
CA ASN A 109 0.66 18.55 28.32
C ASN A 109 -0.82 18.52 27.91
N TRP A 110 -1.25 17.47 27.22
CA TRP A 110 -2.66 17.16 27.04
C TRP A 110 -3.19 16.47 28.31
N ALA A 111 -4.45 16.75 28.66
CA ALA A 111 -5.13 16.19 29.82
C ALA A 111 -5.14 14.65 29.72
N GLY A 112 -4.15 14.00 30.35
CA GLY A 112 -3.89 12.55 30.20
C GLY A 112 -2.41 12.14 30.17
N GLY A 113 -1.46 13.08 30.30
CA GLY A 113 -0.04 12.80 30.56
C GLY A 113 0.92 13.20 29.43
N ALA A 114 2.19 13.43 29.78
CA ALA A 114 3.22 13.83 28.83
C ALA A 114 3.50 12.73 27.78
N ARG A 115 3.41 13.06 26.49
CA ARG A 115 3.71 12.16 25.37
C ARG A 115 4.82 12.75 24.49
N ARG A 116 5.39 11.96 23.58
CA ARG A 116 6.35 12.44 22.58
C ARG A 116 5.60 12.75 21.29
N SER A 117 5.94 13.84 20.62
CA SER A 117 5.35 14.16 19.32
C SER A 117 5.68 13.06 18.29
N GLY A 118 4.66 12.58 17.58
CA GLY A 118 4.76 11.49 16.60
C GLY A 118 4.33 10.09 17.11
N SER A 119 3.81 9.96 18.33
CA SER A 119 3.21 8.70 18.82
C SER A 119 1.76 8.53 18.35
N SER A 120 1.34 7.32 17.98
CA SER A 120 -0.08 6.99 17.74
C SER A 120 -0.82 6.69 19.06
N SER A 121 -2.11 7.05 19.12
CA SER A 121 -3.00 6.68 20.23
C SER A 121 -4.21 5.94 19.69
N ARG A 122 -4.54 4.80 20.31
CA ARG A 122 -5.78 4.08 20.02
C ARG A 122 -6.89 4.62 20.90
N SER A 123 -7.98 5.12 20.30
CA SER A 123 -9.24 5.35 21.01
C SER A 123 -10.09 4.09 20.92
N THR A 124 -10.49 3.53 22.05
CA THR A 124 -11.48 2.46 22.08
C THR A 124 -12.85 3.10 22.19
N TYR A 125 -13.65 3.00 21.12
CA TYR A 125 -15.07 3.35 21.20
C TYR A 125 -15.84 2.12 21.69
N PRO A 126 -16.53 2.20 22.84
CA PRO A 126 -17.47 1.16 23.21
C PRO A 126 -18.59 1.11 22.16
N ALA A 127 -19.12 -0.09 21.91
CA ALA A 127 -20.27 -0.25 21.02
C ALA A 127 -21.41 0.66 21.47
N PRO A 128 -22.15 1.30 20.53
CA PRO A 128 -23.34 2.04 20.90
C PRO A 128 -24.32 1.08 21.61
N PRO A 129 -25.04 1.54 22.66
CA PRO A 129 -26.07 0.71 23.27
C PRO A 129 -27.08 0.28 22.20
N PRO A 130 -27.72 -0.90 22.33
CA PRO A 130 -28.76 -1.31 21.41
C PRO A 130 -29.82 -0.21 21.37
N ALA A 131 -30.27 0.13 20.15
CA ALA A 131 -31.34 1.11 19.96
C ALA A 131 -32.52 0.69 20.84
N THR A 132 -32.82 1.48 21.87
CA THR A 132 -34.08 1.32 22.59
C THR A 132 -35.15 1.66 21.59
N THR A 133 -35.89 0.64 21.13
CA THR A 133 -37.06 0.84 20.29
C THR A 133 -37.97 1.81 21.06
N CYS A 134 -38.21 2.99 20.50
CA CYS A 134 -39.27 3.87 20.99
C CYS A 134 -40.58 3.09 20.85
N SER A 135 -41.04 2.44 21.92
CA SER A 135 -42.42 2.00 22.03
C SER A 135 -43.29 3.25 21.90
N PRO A 136 -44.24 3.31 20.96
CA PRO A 136 -45.25 4.36 20.97
C PRO A 136 -46.03 4.22 22.27
N GLY A 137 -45.78 5.16 23.19
CA GLY A 137 -46.45 5.23 24.47
C GLY A 137 -47.96 5.27 24.28
N THR A 138 -48.62 4.37 24.98
CA THR A 138 -50.06 4.31 25.21
C THR A 138 -50.62 5.71 25.45
N ALA A 139 -51.68 6.00 24.70
CA ALA A 139 -52.45 7.23 24.78
C ALA A 139 -52.80 7.59 26.23
N TRP A 140 -52.55 8.84 26.57
CA TRP A 140 -53.10 9.49 27.75
C TRP A 140 -54.62 9.59 27.57
N SER A 141 -55.38 8.93 28.44
CA SER A 141 -56.82 9.21 28.64
C SER A 141 -57.00 9.74 30.05
N ARG A 142 -57.79 10.82 30.11
CA ARG A 142 -58.03 11.80 31.19
C ARG A 142 -58.23 11.26 32.59
#